data_AF-A0A7X6S7C3-F1
#
_entry.id   AF-A0A7X6S7C3-F1
#
_cell.length_a   1.000
_cell.length_b   1.000
_cell.length_c   1.000
_cell.angle_alpha   90.00
_cell.angle_beta   90.00
_cell.angle_gamma   90.00
#
_symmetry.space_group_name_H-M   'P 1'
#
loop_
_entity.id
_entity.type
_entity.pdbx_description
1 polymer ?
#
loop_
_entity_poly.entity_id
_entity_poly.type
_entity_poly.pdbx_seq_one_letter_code
_entity_poly.pdbx_strand_id
1 'polypeptide(L)'
;MPELPEVETIVNDLKKLVIGKKITDVWIDTPKLIKHPDLTTFKNQIKGLEIKNVSRQGKNILFDLSHDYTLLIHQKMTGHLLYGKWKINGKKVIPLSNNEFNESVNSYIHFILFLDNFYQLALSDLRKFAKIILDKKENILNLKELKKLGPDPLDKNFTFKKFKEVISSASPRAKIKQVLMDQTIIAGIGNIYADEILWWTKIHPLYSIQSLTDNELKKIYQAIKKVLKMGIKYRGASVSDYRDPLGKKGRYDQVRKVYQRENQKCYRCGHIIKRIKIGGRSSCYCPHCQKI
;
A
#
# COMPACT_ATOMS: atom_id res chain seq x y z
N MET A 1 0.69 -7.01 2.89
CA MET A 1 -0.08 -5.77 2.73
C MET A 1 0.73 -4.83 1.88
N PRO A 2 0.20 -4.39 0.72
CA PRO A 2 0.77 -3.28 -0.04
C PRO A 2 1.06 -2.08 0.87
N GLU A 3 2.28 -1.57 0.82
CA GLU A 3 2.70 -0.35 1.50
C GLU A 3 2.67 0.81 0.49
N LEU A 4 3.18 1.99 0.87
CA LEU A 4 3.10 3.18 0.01
C LEU A 4 3.60 2.94 -1.42
N PRO A 5 4.77 2.34 -1.64
CA PRO A 5 5.29 2.17 -3.00
C PRO A 5 4.43 1.28 -3.90
N GLU A 6 3.85 0.21 -3.36
CA GLU A 6 2.94 -0.67 -4.11
C GLU A 6 1.65 0.07 -4.48
N VAL A 7 1.05 0.78 -3.52
CA VAL A 7 -0.19 1.52 -3.74
C VAL A 7 0.03 2.68 -4.71
N GLU A 8 1.16 3.39 -4.59
CA GLU A 8 1.55 4.47 -5.50
C GLU A 8 1.80 3.94 -6.93
N THR A 9 2.42 2.77 -7.07
CA THR A 9 2.60 2.10 -8.37
C THR A 9 1.24 1.81 -9.02
N ILE A 10 0.30 1.22 -8.26
CA ILE A 10 -1.05 0.95 -8.73
C ILE A 10 -1.76 2.24 -9.17
N VAL A 11 -1.73 3.29 -8.34
CA VAL A 11 -2.37 4.57 -8.67
C VAL A 11 -1.80 5.18 -9.95
N ASN A 12 -0.47 5.18 -10.11
CA ASN A 12 0.17 5.76 -11.30
C ASN A 12 -0.20 5.03 -12.59
N ASP A 13 -0.41 3.71 -12.53
CA ASP A 13 -0.86 2.94 -13.68
C ASP A 13 -2.36 3.11 -13.92
N LEU A 14 -3.18 3.05 -12.87
CA LEU A 14 -4.63 3.23 -12.98
C LEU A 14 -5.01 4.61 -13.54
N LYS A 15 -4.29 5.68 -13.16
CA LYS A 15 -4.50 7.01 -13.76
C LYS A 15 -4.48 6.99 -15.29
N LYS A 16 -3.62 6.15 -15.89
CA LYS A 16 -3.49 6.01 -17.35
C LYS A 16 -4.56 5.11 -17.96
N LEU A 17 -5.11 4.18 -17.16
CA LEU A 17 -5.98 3.10 -17.63
C LEU A 17 -7.47 3.41 -17.49
N VAL A 18 -7.87 4.15 -16.44
CA VAL A 18 -9.29 4.26 -16.05
C VAL A 18 -9.85 5.68 -16.03
N ILE A 19 -9.03 6.74 -16.04
CA ILE A 19 -9.56 8.11 -16.04
C ILE A 19 -10.37 8.38 -17.31
N GLY A 20 -11.51 9.02 -17.16
CA GLY A 20 -12.48 9.32 -18.22
C GLY A 20 -13.40 8.16 -18.57
N LYS A 21 -13.24 6.98 -17.95
CA LYS A 21 -14.12 5.82 -18.18
C LYS A 21 -15.34 5.86 -17.28
N LYS A 22 -16.50 5.48 -17.82
CA LYS A 22 -17.74 5.30 -17.05
C LYS A 22 -17.88 3.88 -16.55
N ILE A 23 -18.37 3.73 -15.32
CA ILE A 23 -18.71 2.45 -14.72
C ILE A 23 -20.08 2.02 -15.24
N THR A 24 -20.15 0.94 -16.01
CA THR A 24 -21.39 0.48 -16.63
C THR A 24 -22.12 -0.55 -15.79
N ASP A 25 -21.40 -1.32 -14.97
CA ASP A 25 -21.96 -2.34 -14.10
C ASP A 25 -20.97 -2.75 -13.00
N VAL A 26 -21.44 -3.58 -12.06
CA VAL A 26 -20.63 -4.16 -10.99
C VAL A 26 -20.99 -5.61 -10.72
N TRP A 27 -19.96 -6.45 -10.60
CA TRP A 27 -20.08 -7.81 -10.09
C TRP A 27 -19.36 -7.97 -8.75
N ILE A 28 -19.94 -8.75 -7.85
CA ILE A 28 -19.38 -9.03 -6.52
C ILE A 28 -19.91 -10.37 -6.00
N ASP A 29 -19.01 -11.23 -5.50
CA ASP A 29 -19.36 -12.52 -4.87
C ASP A 29 -19.20 -12.50 -3.34
N THR A 30 -18.61 -11.43 -2.81
CA THR A 30 -18.26 -11.28 -1.40
C THR A 30 -18.80 -9.93 -0.88
N PRO A 31 -20.12 -9.80 -0.63
CA PRO A 31 -20.77 -8.54 -0.24
C PRO A 31 -20.11 -7.83 0.95
N LYS A 32 -19.58 -8.59 1.91
CA LYS A 32 -18.90 -8.06 3.11
C LYS A 32 -17.68 -7.17 2.81
N LEU A 33 -17.15 -7.15 1.59
CA LEU A 33 -16.06 -6.24 1.20
C LEU A 33 -16.55 -4.79 1.12
N ILE A 34 -17.82 -4.58 0.76
CA ILE A 34 -18.47 -3.27 0.78
C ILE A 34 -18.83 -2.97 2.23
N LYS A 35 -18.31 -1.86 2.76
CA LYS A 35 -18.57 -1.40 4.12
C LYS A 35 -19.59 -0.28 4.19
N HIS A 36 -19.74 0.47 3.10
CA HIS A 36 -20.73 1.52 2.96
C HIS A 36 -20.90 1.90 1.48
N PRO A 37 -22.13 2.20 1.02
CA PRO A 37 -23.41 1.93 1.70
C PRO A 37 -23.70 0.41 1.74
N ASP A 38 -24.95 0.00 1.96
CA ASP A 38 -25.36 -1.39 1.72
C ASP A 38 -25.20 -1.77 0.24
N LEU A 39 -25.20 -3.08 -0.05
CA LEU A 39 -24.91 -3.59 -1.40
C LEU A 39 -25.88 -3.07 -2.47
N THR A 40 -27.18 -2.98 -2.17
CA THR A 40 -28.19 -2.57 -3.14
C THR A 40 -27.98 -1.11 -3.51
N THR A 41 -27.83 -0.26 -2.50
CA THR A 41 -27.53 1.16 -2.68
C THR A 41 -26.22 1.36 -3.42
N PHE A 42 -25.18 0.60 -3.09
CA PHE A 42 -23.87 0.66 -3.74
C PHE A 42 -24.00 0.40 -5.25
N LYS A 43 -24.67 -0.68 -5.65
CA LYS A 43 -24.84 -1.05 -7.06
C LYS A 43 -25.59 0.02 -7.85
N ASN A 44 -26.63 0.59 -7.25
CA ASN A 44 -27.43 1.64 -7.89
C ASN A 44 -26.65 2.95 -8.04
N GLN A 45 -25.91 3.36 -7.00
CA GLN A 45 -25.19 4.63 -7.00
C GLN A 45 -23.93 4.62 -7.86
N ILE A 46 -23.21 3.50 -7.93
CA ILE A 46 -21.93 3.46 -8.66
C ILE A 46 -22.10 3.43 -10.17
N LYS A 47 -23.23 2.90 -10.65
CA LYS A 47 -23.51 2.72 -12.07
C LYS A 47 -23.72 4.07 -12.75
N GLY A 48 -23.08 4.25 -13.90
CA GLY A 48 -23.09 5.48 -14.68
C GLY A 48 -22.07 6.53 -14.25
N LEU A 49 -21.42 6.35 -13.08
CA LEU A 49 -20.42 7.30 -12.61
C LEU A 49 -19.14 7.22 -13.46
N GLU A 50 -18.56 8.39 -13.77
CA GLU A 50 -17.32 8.51 -14.51
C GLU A 50 -16.13 8.67 -13.56
N ILE A 51 -15.03 7.95 -13.82
CA ILE A 51 -13.80 8.08 -13.03
C ILE A 51 -13.05 9.34 -13.47
N LYS A 52 -13.04 10.37 -12.61
CA LYS A 52 -12.40 11.67 -12.88
C LYS A 52 -10.93 11.70 -12.49
N ASN A 53 -10.56 11.01 -11.42
CA ASN A 53 -9.19 10.95 -10.94
C ASN A 53 -8.96 9.69 -10.09
N VAL A 54 -7.70 9.29 -9.96
CA VAL A 54 -7.27 8.23 -9.04
C VAL A 54 -6.14 8.78 -8.19
N SER A 55 -6.24 8.69 -6.88
CA SER A 55 -5.25 9.20 -5.94
C SER A 55 -5.00 8.20 -4.81
N ARG A 56 -3.99 8.50 -3.98
CA ARG A 56 -3.64 7.72 -2.80
C ARG A 56 -3.66 8.61 -1.57
N GLN A 57 -4.22 8.10 -0.48
CA GLN A 57 -4.04 8.69 0.85
C GLN A 57 -3.57 7.60 1.83
N GLY A 58 -2.30 7.69 2.24
CA GLY A 58 -1.63 6.62 2.97
C GLY A 58 -1.58 5.34 2.14
N LYS A 59 -2.33 4.30 2.55
CA LYS A 59 -2.44 3.00 1.85
C LYS A 59 -3.82 2.76 1.22
N ASN A 60 -4.65 3.81 1.18
CA ASN A 60 -5.96 3.78 0.52
C ASN A 60 -5.83 4.30 -0.91
N ILE A 61 -6.55 3.67 -1.84
CA ILE A 61 -6.75 4.16 -3.21
C ILE A 61 -8.10 4.86 -3.26
N LEU A 62 -8.13 6.08 -3.74
CA LEU A 62 -9.35 6.88 -3.88
C LEU A 62 -9.59 7.12 -5.38
N PHE A 63 -10.77 6.76 -5.86
CA PHE A 63 -11.25 7.12 -7.18
C PHE A 63 -12.24 8.28 -7.01
N ASP A 64 -11.88 9.47 -7.47
CA ASP A 64 -12.82 10.58 -7.57
C ASP A 64 -13.76 10.29 -8.74
N LEU A 65 -15.07 10.26 -8.48
CA LEU A 65 -16.09 9.94 -9.45
C LEU A 65 -16.94 11.19 -9.78
N SER A 66 -17.70 11.15 -10.87
CA SER A 66 -18.69 12.20 -11.17
C SER A 66 -19.74 12.33 -10.05
N HIS A 67 -20.43 13.48 -10.03
CA HIS A 67 -21.45 13.82 -9.02
C HIS A 67 -20.92 13.81 -7.57
N ASP A 68 -19.66 14.20 -7.39
CA ASP A 68 -18.97 14.32 -6.10
C ASP A 68 -18.93 13.04 -5.27
N TYR A 69 -18.96 11.88 -5.92
CA TYR A 69 -18.72 10.60 -5.26
C TYR A 69 -17.23 10.28 -5.21
N THR A 70 -16.85 9.47 -4.22
CA THR A 70 -15.51 8.89 -4.13
C THR A 70 -15.64 7.42 -3.76
N LEU A 71 -14.99 6.57 -4.55
CA LEU A 71 -14.82 5.15 -4.24
C LEU A 71 -13.45 4.97 -3.56
N LEU A 72 -13.44 4.55 -2.30
CA LEU A 72 -12.25 4.20 -1.56
C LEU A 72 -12.07 2.67 -1.57
N ILE A 73 -10.88 2.23 -1.95
CA ILE A 73 -10.45 0.83 -1.86
C ILE A 73 -9.19 0.74 -1.01
N HIS A 74 -9.25 -0.05 0.07
CA HIS A 74 -8.08 -0.45 0.83
C HIS A 74 -7.79 -1.94 0.61
N GLN A 75 -6.66 -2.24 -0.01
CA GLN A 75 -6.26 -3.60 -0.43
C GLN A 75 -5.94 -4.56 0.74
N LYS A 76 -5.61 -4.02 1.92
CA LYS A 76 -5.29 -4.78 3.14
C LYS A 76 -4.15 -5.76 2.85
N MET A 77 -4.26 -7.04 3.19
CA MET A 77 -3.09 -7.92 3.21
C MET A 77 -2.72 -8.48 1.84
N THR A 78 -3.72 -9.05 1.15
CA THR A 78 -3.57 -9.84 -0.09
C THR A 78 -4.27 -9.22 -1.29
N GLY A 79 -5.03 -8.14 -1.07
CA GLY A 79 -5.75 -7.46 -2.13
C GLY A 79 -4.81 -6.83 -3.15
N HIS A 80 -5.19 -6.90 -4.42
CA HIS A 80 -4.60 -6.15 -5.52
C HIS A 80 -5.63 -5.87 -6.61
N LEU A 81 -5.49 -4.72 -7.27
CA LEU A 81 -6.35 -4.30 -8.36
C LEU A 81 -5.74 -4.74 -9.70
N LEU A 82 -6.56 -5.30 -10.57
CA LEU A 82 -6.20 -5.77 -11.90
C LEU A 82 -7.07 -5.03 -12.94
N TYR A 83 -6.48 -4.67 -14.08
CA TYR A 83 -7.17 -4.04 -15.19
C TYR A 83 -7.06 -4.93 -16.43
N GLY A 84 -8.17 -5.46 -16.90
CA GLY A 84 -8.16 -6.53 -17.90
C GLY A 84 -9.55 -6.88 -18.39
N LYS A 85 -9.66 -8.08 -18.97
CA LYS A 85 -10.95 -8.62 -19.45
C LYS A 85 -11.20 -9.99 -18.85
N TRP A 86 -12.38 -10.18 -18.26
CA TRP A 86 -12.80 -11.45 -17.66
C TRP A 86 -14.20 -11.85 -18.14
N LYS A 87 -14.40 -13.15 -18.30
CA LYS A 87 -15.73 -13.77 -18.41
C LYS A 87 -16.14 -14.27 -17.03
N ILE A 88 -17.40 -14.01 -16.68
CA ILE A 88 -18.01 -14.47 -15.43
C ILE A 88 -18.95 -15.63 -15.76
N ASN A 89 -18.75 -16.77 -15.10
CA ASN A 89 -19.63 -17.93 -15.18
C ASN A 89 -20.01 -18.36 -13.75
N GLY A 90 -21.17 -17.87 -13.29
CA GLY A 90 -21.59 -18.02 -11.89
C GLY A 90 -20.61 -17.34 -10.93
N LYS A 91 -19.94 -18.13 -10.07
CA LYS A 91 -18.88 -17.65 -9.16
C LYS A 91 -17.48 -17.70 -9.75
N LYS A 92 -17.31 -18.29 -10.94
CA LYS A 92 -16.00 -18.44 -11.58
C LYS A 92 -15.71 -17.22 -12.46
N VAL A 93 -14.59 -16.56 -12.20
CA VAL A 93 -14.07 -15.45 -13.01
C VAL A 93 -12.88 -15.96 -13.81
N ILE A 94 -12.94 -15.85 -15.13
CA ILE A 94 -11.95 -16.42 -16.05
C ILE A 94 -11.35 -15.30 -16.90
N PRO A 95 -10.02 -15.06 -16.88
CA PRO A 95 -9.41 -14.06 -17.75
C PRO A 95 -9.57 -14.42 -19.22
N LEU A 96 -9.80 -13.43 -20.07
CA LEU A 96 -9.92 -13.61 -21.53
C LEU A 96 -8.57 -13.62 -22.25
N SER A 97 -7.50 -13.20 -21.58
CA SER A 97 -6.14 -13.21 -22.10
C SER A 97 -5.32 -14.35 -21.50
N ASN A 98 -4.47 -14.96 -22.32
CA ASN A 98 -3.49 -15.93 -21.86
C ASN A 98 -2.18 -15.23 -21.45
N ASN A 99 -2.23 -14.54 -20.30
CA ASN A 99 -1.10 -13.77 -19.74
C ASN A 99 -1.01 -13.95 -18.21
N GLU A 100 -0.33 -13.04 -17.52
CA GLU A 100 -0.10 -13.09 -16.06
C GLU A 100 -1.40 -13.19 -15.24
N PHE A 101 -2.56 -12.80 -15.78
CA PHE A 101 -3.86 -12.98 -15.11
C PHE A 101 -4.21 -14.46 -14.84
N ASN A 102 -3.56 -15.42 -15.49
CA ASN A 102 -3.75 -16.85 -15.23
C ASN A 102 -2.93 -17.36 -14.05
N GLU A 103 -2.02 -16.57 -13.47
CA GLU A 103 -1.33 -16.94 -12.24
C GLU A 103 -2.35 -17.15 -11.11
N SER A 104 -2.15 -18.18 -10.28
CA SER A 104 -3.07 -18.50 -9.16
C SER A 104 -3.31 -17.33 -8.20
N VAL A 105 -2.34 -16.44 -8.02
CA VAL A 105 -2.50 -15.26 -7.14
C VAL A 105 -3.52 -14.24 -7.69
N ASN A 106 -3.70 -14.20 -9.01
CA ASN A 106 -4.55 -13.24 -9.72
C ASN A 106 -5.99 -13.76 -9.90
N SER A 107 -6.27 -15.01 -9.50
CA SER A 107 -7.57 -15.66 -9.74
C SER A 107 -8.58 -15.48 -8.60
N TYR A 108 -8.18 -14.95 -7.44
CA TYR A 108 -9.05 -14.74 -6.28
C TYR A 108 -9.92 -13.49 -6.40
N ILE A 109 -10.59 -13.31 -7.54
CA ILE A 109 -11.37 -12.11 -7.86
C ILE A 109 -12.73 -12.14 -7.17
N HIS A 110 -13.04 -11.09 -6.41
CA HIS A 110 -14.26 -10.99 -5.61
C HIS A 110 -15.12 -9.77 -5.90
N PHE A 111 -14.60 -8.84 -6.68
CA PHE A 111 -15.28 -7.60 -7.05
C PHE A 111 -14.76 -7.13 -8.41
N ILE A 112 -15.66 -6.70 -9.29
CA ILE A 112 -15.34 -6.23 -10.64
C ILE A 112 -16.21 -5.01 -10.96
N LEU A 113 -15.58 -3.93 -11.39
CA LEU A 113 -16.25 -2.82 -12.07
C LEU A 113 -16.12 -2.99 -13.58
N PHE A 114 -17.24 -2.95 -14.27
CA PHE A 114 -17.27 -2.94 -15.73
C PHE A 114 -17.17 -1.51 -16.23
N LEU A 115 -16.34 -1.29 -17.24
CA LEU A 115 -16.11 0.03 -17.82
C LEU A 115 -16.69 0.10 -19.24
N ASP A 116 -17.04 1.31 -19.67
CA ASP A 116 -17.62 1.62 -20.98
C ASP A 116 -16.72 1.30 -22.20
N ASN A 117 -15.43 1.03 -21.97
CA ASN A 117 -14.49 0.59 -23.00
C ASN A 117 -14.33 -0.94 -23.08
N PHE A 118 -15.24 -1.72 -22.49
CA PHE A 118 -15.22 -3.18 -22.42
C PHE A 118 -14.08 -3.79 -21.59
N TYR A 119 -13.28 -2.99 -20.91
CA TYR A 119 -12.36 -3.47 -19.88
C TYR A 119 -13.05 -3.50 -18.52
N GLN A 120 -12.45 -4.20 -17.58
CA GLN A 120 -12.88 -4.19 -16.19
C GLN A 120 -11.74 -3.85 -15.24
N LEU A 121 -12.11 -3.32 -14.08
CA LEU A 121 -11.25 -3.18 -12.91
C LEU A 121 -11.65 -4.22 -11.87
N ALA A 122 -10.84 -5.25 -11.70
CA ALA A 122 -11.07 -6.36 -10.78
C ALA A 122 -10.25 -6.22 -9.49
N LEU A 123 -10.82 -6.64 -8.37
CA LEU A 123 -10.11 -6.78 -7.09
C LEU A 123 -9.93 -8.27 -6.78
N SER A 124 -8.68 -8.72 -6.85
CA SER A 124 -8.26 -10.05 -6.38
C SER A 124 -7.86 -9.94 -4.92
N ASP A 125 -8.40 -10.80 -4.05
CA ASP A 125 -8.08 -10.82 -2.62
C ASP A 125 -8.32 -12.19 -1.97
N LEU A 126 -7.27 -13.01 -1.91
CA LEU A 126 -7.28 -14.35 -1.31
C LEU A 126 -7.93 -14.40 0.09
N ARG A 127 -7.67 -13.40 0.94
CA ARG A 127 -8.14 -13.40 2.34
C ARG A 127 -9.49 -12.70 2.53
N LYS A 128 -10.04 -12.06 1.49
CA LYS A 128 -11.31 -11.32 1.54
C LYS A 128 -11.35 -10.28 2.68
N PHE A 129 -10.23 -9.59 2.87
CA PHE A 129 -10.04 -8.55 3.89
C PHE A 129 -10.16 -7.14 3.33
N ALA A 130 -10.04 -6.98 2.01
CA ALA A 130 -10.17 -5.71 1.34
C ALA A 130 -11.46 -4.99 1.75
N LYS A 131 -11.39 -3.67 1.67
CA LYS A 131 -12.43 -2.79 2.18
C LYS A 131 -12.77 -1.80 1.07
N ILE A 132 -14.05 -1.76 0.71
CA ILE A 132 -14.62 -0.89 -0.32
C ILE A 132 -15.65 0.03 0.33
N ILE A 133 -15.55 1.32 0.07
CA ILE A 133 -16.48 2.34 0.55
C ILE A 133 -16.80 3.25 -0.63
N LEU A 134 -18.08 3.49 -0.90
CA LEU A 134 -18.55 4.50 -1.83
C LEU A 134 -19.38 5.51 -1.02
N ASP A 135 -19.08 6.79 -1.17
CA ASP A 135 -19.88 7.86 -0.55
C ASP A 135 -19.56 9.18 -1.25
N LYS A 136 -20.23 10.26 -0.84
CA LYS A 136 -19.82 11.61 -1.19
C LYS A 136 -18.39 11.88 -0.72
N LYS A 137 -17.66 12.64 -1.54
CA LYS A 137 -16.24 12.96 -1.32
C LYS A 137 -15.98 13.50 0.09
N GLU A 138 -16.82 14.42 0.56
CA GLU A 138 -16.71 14.98 1.90
C GLU A 138 -16.80 13.92 3.00
N ASN A 139 -17.75 12.98 2.89
CA ASN A 139 -17.92 11.89 3.86
C ASN A 139 -16.69 10.96 3.87
N ILE A 140 -16.15 10.63 2.68
CA ILE A 140 -14.93 9.82 2.56
C ILE A 140 -13.75 10.53 3.25
N LEU A 141 -13.52 11.80 2.94
CA LEU A 141 -12.42 12.58 3.55
C LEU A 141 -12.61 12.74 5.06
N ASN A 142 -13.85 12.68 5.54
CA ASN A 142 -14.19 12.75 6.96
C ASN A 142 -14.05 11.42 7.71
N LEU A 143 -13.77 10.29 7.03
CA LEU A 143 -13.54 9.01 7.69
C LEU A 143 -12.44 9.10 8.74
N LYS A 144 -12.71 8.58 9.94
CA LYS A 144 -11.77 8.60 11.09
C LYS A 144 -10.39 8.06 10.71
N GLU A 145 -10.33 7.04 9.87
CA GLU A 145 -9.08 6.41 9.44
C GLU A 145 -8.28 7.26 8.45
N LEU A 146 -8.90 8.20 7.74
CA LEU A 146 -8.20 9.15 6.86
C LEU A 146 -7.80 10.41 7.64
N LYS A 147 -8.69 10.93 8.49
CA LYS A 147 -8.40 12.11 9.34
C LYS A 147 -7.21 11.88 10.29
N LYS A 148 -7.04 10.64 10.77
CA LYS A 148 -5.96 10.28 11.69
C LYS A 148 -4.64 9.97 10.99
N LEU A 149 -4.56 9.99 9.66
CA LEU A 149 -3.30 9.71 8.97
C LEU A 149 -2.28 10.81 9.24
N GLY A 150 -1.05 10.38 9.50
CA GLY A 150 0.11 11.25 9.49
C GLY A 150 0.41 11.76 8.07
N PRO A 151 1.35 12.70 7.94
CA PRO A 151 1.75 13.23 6.64
C PRO A 151 2.25 12.13 5.68
N ASP A 152 2.08 12.39 4.39
CA ASP A 152 2.65 11.56 3.34
C ASP A 152 4.16 11.84 3.20
N PRO A 153 5.03 10.82 3.36
CA PRO A 153 6.48 11.02 3.36
C PRO A 153 7.07 11.42 2.00
N LEU A 154 6.31 11.31 0.91
CA LEU A 154 6.72 11.74 -0.43
C LEU A 154 6.13 13.09 -0.84
N ASP A 155 5.27 13.70 -0.01
CA ASP A 155 4.76 15.04 -0.24
C ASP A 155 5.92 16.06 -0.27
N LYS A 156 5.81 17.06 -1.16
CA LYS A 156 6.81 18.13 -1.30
C LYS A 156 6.92 18.97 -0.03
N ASN A 157 5.82 19.14 0.68
CA ASN A 157 5.71 19.88 1.94
C ASN A 157 6.17 19.05 3.16
N PHE A 158 6.44 17.75 2.99
CA PHE A 158 7.03 16.95 4.05
C PHE A 158 8.52 17.26 4.18
N THR A 159 8.82 18.30 4.95
CA THR A 159 10.19 18.78 5.24
C THR A 159 10.82 18.02 6.42
N PHE A 160 12.13 18.18 6.62
CA PHE A 160 12.80 17.63 7.80
C PHE A 160 12.24 18.19 9.11
N LYS A 161 11.91 19.49 9.14
CA LYS A 161 11.24 20.13 10.29
C LYS A 161 9.92 19.42 10.60
N LYS A 162 9.09 19.19 9.57
CA LYS A 162 7.81 18.49 9.75
C LYS A 162 7.99 17.05 10.19
N PHE A 163 8.98 16.34 9.64
CA PHE A 163 9.35 15.00 10.07
C PHE A 163 9.73 14.97 11.55
N LYS A 164 10.55 15.91 12.01
CA LYS A 164 10.94 16.00 13.42
C LYS A 164 9.73 16.26 14.33
N GLU A 165 8.87 17.21 13.97
CA GLU A 165 7.63 17.49 14.70
C GLU A 165 6.75 16.24 14.86
N VAL A 166 6.51 15.49 13.78
CA VAL A 166 5.65 14.30 13.85
C VAL A 166 6.31 13.12 14.54
N ILE A 167 7.63 12.92 14.42
CA ILE A 167 8.32 11.86 15.16
C ILE A 167 8.36 12.18 16.66
N SER A 168 8.53 13.44 17.04
CA SER A 168 8.56 13.89 18.44
C SER A 168 7.20 13.82 19.14
N SER A 169 6.08 13.68 18.41
CA SER A 169 4.77 13.44 19.03
C SER A 169 4.59 12.01 19.53
N ALA A 170 5.44 11.08 19.09
CA ALA A 170 5.45 9.72 19.62
C ALA A 170 6.03 9.67 21.05
N SER A 171 5.67 8.64 21.81
CA SER A 171 6.25 8.44 23.15
C SER A 171 7.79 8.42 23.09
N PRO A 172 8.50 9.13 23.99
CA PRO A 172 9.96 9.17 24.02
C PRO A 172 10.62 7.78 24.09
N ARG A 173 9.95 6.82 24.75
CA ARG A 173 10.41 5.43 24.91
C ARG A 173 10.01 4.50 23.75
N ALA A 174 9.13 4.96 22.85
CA ALA A 174 8.68 4.16 21.71
C ALA A 174 9.85 3.81 20.80
N LYS A 175 9.80 2.59 20.23
CA LYS A 175 10.87 2.10 19.37
C LYS A 175 10.71 2.69 17.96
N ILE A 176 11.81 3.17 17.38
CA ILE A 176 11.81 3.87 16.08
C ILE A 176 11.12 3.05 14.99
N LYS A 177 11.31 1.72 14.96
CA LYS A 177 10.61 0.88 13.99
C LYS A 177 9.09 0.95 14.15
N GLN A 178 8.58 0.92 15.38
CA GLN A 178 7.14 1.00 15.63
C GLN A 178 6.60 2.36 15.21
N VAL A 179 7.31 3.44 15.54
CA VAL A 179 6.95 4.81 15.19
C VAL A 179 6.90 5.01 13.68
N LEU A 180 7.89 4.49 12.94
CA LEU A 180 7.88 4.53 11.46
C LEU A 180 6.70 3.76 10.85
N MET A 181 6.19 2.73 11.53
CA MET A 181 5.07 1.92 11.05
C MET A 181 3.70 2.46 11.51
N ASP A 182 3.68 3.43 12.41
CA ASP A 182 2.46 4.05 12.90
C ASP A 182 1.91 5.00 11.84
N GLN A 183 0.75 4.64 11.27
CA GLN A 183 0.12 5.40 10.20
C GLN A 183 -0.39 6.76 10.65
N THR A 184 -0.52 7.00 11.97
CA THR A 184 -0.88 8.30 12.54
C THR A 184 0.30 9.25 12.66
N ILE A 185 1.52 8.71 12.66
CA ILE A 185 2.77 9.47 12.71
C ILE A 185 3.29 9.74 11.30
N ILE A 186 3.43 8.69 10.47
CA ILE A 186 3.81 8.81 9.06
C ILE A 186 3.00 7.79 8.26
N ALA A 187 2.23 8.28 7.29
CA ALA A 187 1.40 7.40 6.50
C ALA A 187 2.23 6.59 5.48
N GLY A 188 1.83 5.34 5.25
CA GLY A 188 2.30 4.58 4.09
C GLY A 188 3.52 3.68 4.33
N ILE A 189 4.36 3.94 5.33
CA ILE A 189 5.46 3.03 5.68
C ILE A 189 4.89 1.80 6.41
N GLY A 190 5.35 0.60 6.06
CA GLY A 190 5.01 -0.63 6.78
C GLY A 190 6.26 -1.43 7.13
N ASN A 191 6.11 -2.75 7.20
CA ASN A 191 7.13 -3.61 7.77
C ASN A 191 8.35 -3.75 6.86
N ILE A 192 8.14 -3.79 5.54
CA ILE A 192 9.21 -3.92 4.55
C ILE A 192 10.07 -2.67 4.59
N TYR A 193 9.44 -1.53 4.32
CA TYR A 193 10.20 -0.31 4.14
C TYR A 193 10.78 0.21 5.46
N ALA A 194 10.17 -0.05 6.62
CA ALA A 194 10.77 0.29 7.92
C ALA A 194 12.09 -0.45 8.18
N ASP A 195 12.17 -1.76 7.89
CA ASP A 195 13.43 -2.51 8.05
C ASP A 195 14.51 -1.97 7.10
N GLU A 196 14.14 -1.70 5.84
CA GLU A 196 15.06 -1.17 4.82
C GLU A 196 15.56 0.24 5.16
N ILE A 197 14.68 1.14 5.62
CA ILE A 197 15.03 2.49 6.07
C ILE A 197 16.07 2.42 7.20
N LEU A 198 15.82 1.60 8.22
CA LEU A 198 16.71 1.49 9.38
C LEU A 198 18.05 0.83 9.02
N TRP A 199 18.05 -0.12 8.08
CA TRP A 199 19.30 -0.66 7.56
C TRP A 199 20.12 0.43 6.86
N TRP A 200 19.50 1.25 6.01
CA TRP A 200 20.16 2.35 5.30
C TRP A 200 20.79 3.37 6.25
N THR A 201 20.15 3.64 7.39
CA THR A 201 20.66 4.60 8.38
C THR A 201 21.63 4.02 9.40
N LYS A 202 21.80 2.69 9.44
CA LYS A 202 22.60 2.00 10.47
C LYS A 202 22.00 2.10 11.88
N ILE A 203 20.69 2.35 12.00
CA ILE A 203 20.02 2.52 13.30
C ILE A 203 19.36 1.20 13.71
N HIS A 204 19.55 0.78 14.96
CA HIS A 204 18.93 -0.44 15.47
C HIS A 204 17.41 -0.25 15.63
N PRO A 205 16.57 -1.22 15.23
CA PRO A 205 15.11 -1.07 15.27
C PRO A 205 14.51 -0.90 16.67
N LEU A 206 15.26 -1.26 17.72
CA LEU A 206 14.89 -1.05 19.14
C LEU A 206 15.38 0.29 19.74
N TYR A 207 15.95 1.19 18.95
CA TYR A 207 16.27 2.54 19.42
C TYR A 207 15.00 3.26 19.82
N SER A 208 15.01 3.88 21.00
CA SER A 208 13.95 4.77 21.45
C SER A 208 14.04 6.12 20.75
N ILE A 209 12.91 6.80 20.57
CA ILE A 209 12.89 8.16 19.99
C ILE A 209 13.79 9.12 20.77
N GLN A 210 13.76 9.06 22.10
CA GLN A 210 14.60 9.92 22.96
C GLN A 210 16.11 9.68 22.82
N SER A 211 16.52 8.54 22.26
CA SER A 211 17.93 8.17 22.07
C SER A 211 18.48 8.63 20.73
N LEU A 212 17.63 9.14 19.83
CA LEU A 212 18.04 9.55 18.50
C LEU A 212 18.51 11.01 18.52
N THR A 213 19.70 11.23 17.96
CA THR A 213 20.23 12.56 17.71
C THR A 213 19.54 13.21 16.50
N ASP A 214 19.64 14.55 16.39
CA ASP A 214 19.09 15.29 15.25
C ASP A 214 19.71 14.83 13.91
N ASN A 215 21.00 14.51 13.91
CA ASN A 215 21.70 13.98 12.75
C ASN A 215 21.16 12.60 12.33
N GLU A 216 20.84 11.72 13.29
CA GLU A 216 20.23 10.43 13.00
C GLU A 216 18.81 10.58 12.47
N LEU A 217 18.01 11.47 13.05
CA LEU A 217 16.69 11.82 12.51
C LEU A 217 16.79 12.33 11.07
N LYS A 218 17.77 13.19 10.77
CA LYS A 218 18.01 13.70 9.42
C LYS A 218 18.36 12.57 8.44
N LYS A 219 19.20 11.62 8.87
CA LYS A 219 19.52 10.40 8.08
C LYS A 219 18.27 9.55 7.84
N ILE A 220 17.42 9.35 8.84
CA ILE A 220 16.14 8.61 8.70
C ILE A 220 15.23 9.29 7.69
N TYR A 221 15.02 10.60 7.83
CA TYR A 221 14.21 11.37 6.89
C TYR A 221 14.69 11.24 5.43
N GLN A 222 16.00 11.35 5.20
CA GLN A 222 16.59 11.16 3.87
C GLN A 222 16.44 9.71 3.38
N ALA A 223 16.64 8.73 4.25
CA ALA A 223 16.48 7.31 3.94
C ALA A 223 15.04 6.95 3.59
N ILE A 224 14.04 7.51 4.28
CA ILE A 224 12.61 7.35 3.96
C ILE A 224 12.37 7.73 2.50
N LYS A 225 12.75 8.95 2.10
CA LYS A 225 12.54 9.43 0.72
C LYS A 225 13.27 8.56 -0.30
N LYS A 226 14.50 8.16 -0.01
CA LYS A 226 15.30 7.29 -0.89
C LYS A 226 14.67 5.92 -1.05
N VAL A 227 14.35 5.24 0.04
CA VAL A 227 13.85 3.86 0.07
C VAL A 227 12.48 3.76 -0.57
N LEU A 228 11.56 4.69 -0.27
CA LEU A 228 10.23 4.69 -0.87
C LEU A 228 10.27 4.99 -2.37
N LYS A 229 11.11 5.94 -2.81
CA LYS A 229 11.33 6.19 -4.25
C LYS A 229 11.95 4.97 -4.95
N MET A 230 12.86 4.25 -4.31
CA MET A 230 13.35 2.98 -4.83
C MET A 230 12.23 1.95 -4.92
N GLY A 231 11.37 1.84 -3.89
CA GLY A 231 10.17 1.01 -3.92
C GLY A 231 9.34 1.27 -5.19
N ILE A 232 9.02 2.54 -5.45
CA ILE A 232 8.23 2.93 -6.63
C ILE A 232 8.99 2.64 -7.93
N LYS A 233 10.28 2.98 -8.01
CA LYS A 233 11.13 2.70 -9.19
C LYS A 233 11.13 1.21 -9.54
N TYR A 234 11.19 0.35 -8.54
CA TYR A 234 11.16 -1.10 -8.70
C TYR A 234 9.74 -1.68 -8.64
N ARG A 235 8.69 -0.84 -8.74
CA ARG A 235 7.29 -1.26 -8.79
C ARG A 235 6.86 -2.10 -7.58
N GLY A 236 7.38 -1.79 -6.40
CA GLY A 236 7.04 -2.46 -5.15
C GLY A 236 7.63 -3.86 -4.96
N ALA A 237 7.33 -4.47 -3.82
CA ALA A 237 7.79 -5.79 -3.40
C ALA A 237 6.66 -6.84 -3.51
N SER A 238 6.89 -7.88 -4.32
CA SER A 238 6.01 -9.03 -4.51
C SER A 238 6.50 -10.24 -3.70
N VAL A 239 6.86 -10.01 -2.43
CA VAL A 239 7.28 -11.06 -1.49
C VAL A 239 6.20 -12.14 -1.33
N SER A 240 4.92 -11.74 -1.41
CA SER A 240 3.77 -12.65 -1.42
C SER A 240 2.84 -12.35 -2.61
N ASP A 241 1.78 -11.60 -2.37
CA ASP A 241 0.58 -11.60 -3.21
C ASP A 241 0.45 -10.33 -4.04
N TYR A 242 1.25 -9.30 -3.74
CA TYR A 242 1.20 -8.03 -4.46
C TYR A 242 1.46 -8.26 -5.96
N ARG A 243 0.60 -7.66 -6.78
CA ARG A 243 0.71 -7.53 -8.23
C ARG A 243 0.30 -6.12 -8.65
N ASP A 244 0.85 -5.65 -9.76
CA ASP A 244 0.43 -4.42 -10.40
C ASP A 244 -0.87 -4.61 -11.21
N PRO A 245 -1.46 -3.54 -11.78
CA PRO A 245 -2.72 -3.65 -12.53
C PRO A 245 -2.67 -4.58 -13.75
N LEU A 246 -1.50 -4.92 -14.25
CA LEU A 246 -1.33 -5.88 -15.35
C LEU A 246 -1.07 -7.30 -14.86
N GLY A 247 -1.21 -7.55 -13.55
CA GLY A 247 -0.99 -8.85 -12.93
C GLY A 247 0.47 -9.21 -12.73
N LYS A 248 1.41 -8.26 -12.94
CA LYS A 248 2.85 -8.53 -12.89
C LYS A 248 3.43 -8.28 -11.50
N LYS A 249 4.53 -8.97 -11.19
CA LYS A 249 5.28 -8.80 -9.94
C LYS A 249 6.05 -7.48 -9.93
N GLY A 250 6.12 -6.87 -8.75
CA GLY A 250 7.14 -5.89 -8.41
C GLY A 250 8.52 -6.51 -8.34
N ARG A 251 9.55 -5.67 -8.39
CA ARG A 251 10.97 -6.07 -8.46
C ARG A 251 11.79 -5.60 -7.26
N TYR A 252 11.17 -4.95 -6.26
CA TYR A 252 11.91 -4.45 -5.09
C TYR A 252 12.57 -5.60 -4.30
N ASP A 253 12.03 -6.81 -4.38
CA ASP A 253 12.60 -8.01 -3.77
C ASP A 253 14.02 -8.32 -4.23
N GLN A 254 14.38 -7.94 -5.45
CA GLN A 254 15.70 -8.14 -6.03
C GLN A 254 16.74 -7.18 -5.44
N VAL A 255 16.28 -6.05 -4.89
CA VAL A 255 17.15 -4.98 -4.38
C VAL A 255 17.05 -4.76 -2.87
N ARG A 256 16.13 -5.46 -2.19
CA ARG A 256 15.96 -5.43 -0.72
C ARG A 256 17.25 -5.83 0.00
N LYS A 257 17.51 -5.23 1.16
CA LYS A 257 18.79 -5.33 1.87
C LYS A 257 18.69 -6.14 3.14
N VAL A 258 17.55 -6.16 3.83
CA VAL A 258 17.39 -6.90 5.09
C VAL A 258 16.05 -7.60 5.23
N TYR A 259 14.97 -7.05 4.68
CA TYR A 259 13.64 -7.60 4.89
C TYR A 259 13.55 -9.06 4.40
N GLN A 260 13.12 -9.98 5.27
CA GLN A 260 13.09 -11.43 5.01
C GLN A 260 14.41 -11.99 4.45
N ARG A 261 15.53 -11.45 4.92
CA ARG A 261 16.87 -11.97 4.63
C ARG A 261 17.54 -12.52 5.89
N GLU A 262 16.75 -12.97 6.87
CA GLU A 262 17.28 -13.63 8.07
C GLU A 262 18.20 -14.80 7.68
N ASN A 263 19.27 -14.99 8.46
CA ASN A 263 20.32 -15.99 8.20
C ASN A 263 21.14 -15.79 6.92
N GLN A 264 20.93 -14.70 6.17
CA GLN A 264 21.77 -14.34 5.02
C GLN A 264 22.86 -13.33 5.39
N LYS A 265 23.91 -13.25 4.57
CA LYS A 265 24.98 -12.25 4.71
C LYS A 265 24.46 -10.83 4.42
N CYS A 266 24.80 -9.90 5.30
CA CYS A 266 24.55 -8.47 5.14
C CYS A 266 25.33 -7.94 3.93
N TYR A 267 24.66 -7.21 3.02
CA TYR A 267 25.30 -6.63 1.84
C TYR A 267 26.29 -5.50 2.15
N ARG A 268 26.36 -5.03 3.40
CA ARG A 268 27.32 -3.98 3.81
C ARG A 268 28.60 -4.55 4.43
N CYS A 269 28.48 -5.61 5.23
CA CYS A 269 29.59 -6.07 6.07
C CYS A 269 29.74 -7.60 6.17
N GLY A 270 28.95 -8.37 5.40
CA GLY A 270 29.01 -9.84 5.41
C GLY A 270 28.42 -10.54 6.64
N HIS A 271 28.20 -9.84 7.76
CA HIS A 271 27.64 -10.42 8.98
C HIS A 271 26.20 -10.94 8.79
N ILE A 272 25.82 -11.96 9.55
CA ILE A 272 24.51 -12.61 9.41
C ILE A 272 23.37 -11.70 9.89
N ILE A 273 22.37 -11.50 9.03
CA ILE A 273 21.14 -10.77 9.36
C ILE A 273 20.34 -11.57 10.39
N LYS A 274 19.87 -10.86 11.42
CA LYS A 274 19.04 -11.42 12.50
C LYS A 274 17.61 -10.93 12.38
N ARG A 275 16.69 -11.72 12.93
CA ARG A 275 15.28 -11.40 13.04
C ARG A 275 14.88 -11.31 14.51
N ILE A 276 14.15 -10.26 14.86
CA ILE A 276 13.51 -10.07 16.15
C ILE A 276 12.02 -9.76 15.97
N LYS A 277 11.25 -9.80 17.06
CA LYS A 277 9.82 -9.43 17.07
C LYS A 277 9.65 -8.12 17.83
N ILE A 278 9.01 -7.13 17.19
CA ILE A 278 8.73 -5.81 17.77
C ILE A 278 7.26 -5.50 17.54
N GLY A 279 6.49 -5.31 18.62
CA GLY A 279 5.04 -4.99 18.52
C GLY A 279 4.24 -6.01 17.70
N GLY A 280 4.54 -7.30 17.83
CA GLY A 280 3.88 -8.36 17.06
C GLY A 280 4.37 -8.54 15.62
N ARG A 281 5.29 -7.70 15.12
CA ARG A 281 5.81 -7.75 13.74
C ARG A 281 7.26 -8.22 13.72
N SER A 282 7.64 -8.96 12.68
CA SER A 282 9.04 -9.34 12.45
C SER A 282 9.87 -8.12 12.04
N SER A 283 11.11 -8.04 12.50
CA SER A 283 12.10 -7.05 12.06
C SER A 283 13.41 -7.73 11.75
N CYS A 284 13.91 -7.53 10.53
CA CYS A 284 15.20 -8.01 10.10
C CYS A 284 16.22 -6.87 10.12
N TYR A 285 17.40 -7.12 10.70
CA TYR A 285 18.45 -6.11 10.84
C TYR A 285 19.84 -6.76 10.85
N CYS A 286 20.88 -5.97 10.58
CA CYS A 286 22.27 -6.42 10.71
C CYS A 286 22.81 -6.04 12.10
N PRO A 287 23.11 -6.99 13.00
CA PRO A 287 23.57 -6.67 14.37
C PRO A 287 24.95 -6.01 14.39
N HIS A 288 25.78 -6.23 13.37
CA HIS A 288 27.08 -5.57 13.25
C HIS A 288 26.97 -4.12 12.78
N CYS A 289 26.06 -3.84 11.83
CA CYS A 289 25.91 -2.49 11.27
C CYS A 289 24.96 -1.61 12.07
N GLN A 290 23.95 -2.19 12.69
CA GLN A 290 22.91 -1.50 13.45
C GLN A 290 23.10 -1.89 14.91
N LYS A 291 24.04 -1.25 15.60
CA LYS A 291 24.37 -1.58 16.99
C LYS A 291 23.36 -0.91 17.93
N ILE A 292 23.13 -1.53 19.08
CA ILE A 292 22.44 -0.86 20.19
C ILE A 292 23.44 0.06 20.87
#